data_AF-A0A7L3IXF9-F1
#
_entry.id   AF-A0A7L3IXF9-F1
#
_cell.length_a   1.000
_cell.length_b   1.000
_cell.length_c   1.000
_cell.angle_alpha   90.00
_cell.angle_beta   90.00
_cell.angle_gamma   90.00
#
_symmetry.space_group_name_H-M   'P 1'
#
loop_
_entity.id
_entity.type
_entity.pdbx_description
1 polymer ?
#
loop_
_entity_poly.entity_id
_entity_poly.type
_entity_poly.pdbx_seq_one_letter_code
_entity_poly.pdbx_strand_id
1 'polypeptide(L)'
;SIFTILVLTLLVLLTVATFLWNLLVLATILRVKAFHRVPHNLVASTAVSDVLVAALVMPLSLVKELSAGRRWWLGRELCLVWVCFDVLCCTASIWNVTAIALDRYWSITRHLEYTLLTRRRISNVMIALTWALSAAISLAPLFGWGETYSPEQERCQVSQEPSYTIVSTGGAFYLPLCVVLFVYWKIYKAAKFRMGGRRRNAVVPLPEAAQVKEASHEPQMVFTARHAAITFQTDGETWREQKEKKAALMVGILIGVFVLCWIPFFITELVSPLCSCNIPPVWKSIFLWLGYSNSFFNPLIYTAFNKNYNNAFKNLFVKQR
;
A
#
# COMPACT_ATOMS: atom_id res chain seq x y z
N SER A 1 20.12 -27.89 -11.80
CA SER A 1 20.86 -27.92 -10.52
C SER A 1 19.86 -28.05 -9.38
N ILE A 2 20.23 -28.68 -8.26
CA ILE A 2 19.40 -28.75 -7.04
C ILE A 2 18.96 -27.34 -6.62
N PHE A 3 19.87 -26.36 -6.73
CA PHE A 3 19.58 -24.95 -6.47
C PHE A 3 18.41 -24.41 -7.32
N THR A 4 18.38 -24.71 -8.62
CA THR A 4 17.30 -24.29 -9.52
C THR A 4 15.96 -24.91 -9.11
N ILE A 5 15.95 -26.19 -8.72
CA ILE A 5 14.74 -26.88 -8.26
C ILE A 5 14.22 -26.20 -6.99
N LEU A 6 15.10 -25.94 -6.02
CA LEU A 6 14.76 -25.25 -4.77
C LEU A 6 14.16 -23.86 -5.02
N VAL A 7 14.80 -23.07 -5.88
CA VAL A 7 14.30 -21.74 -6.27
C VAL A 7 12.92 -21.86 -6.90
N LEU A 8 12.74 -22.70 -7.91
CA LEU A 8 11.43 -22.88 -8.57
C LEU A 8 10.35 -23.35 -7.59
N THR A 9 10.67 -24.30 -6.69
CA THR A 9 9.70 -24.73 -5.66
C THR A 9 9.31 -23.58 -4.73
N LEU A 10 10.25 -22.73 -4.32
CA LEU A 10 9.97 -21.56 -3.49
C LEU A 10 9.08 -20.55 -4.23
N LEU A 11 9.36 -20.29 -5.51
CA LEU A 11 8.58 -19.37 -6.34
C LEU A 11 7.15 -19.88 -6.59
N VAL A 12 6.98 -21.19 -6.80
CA VAL A 12 5.67 -21.83 -6.91
C VAL A 12 4.91 -21.71 -5.59
N LEU A 13 5.55 -22.01 -4.45
CA LEU A 13 4.94 -21.85 -3.13
C LEU A 13 4.52 -20.40 -2.86
N LEU A 14 5.38 -19.43 -3.20
CA LEU A 14 5.07 -18.01 -3.09
C LEU A 14 3.85 -17.65 -3.95
N THR A 15 3.78 -18.13 -5.19
CA THR A 15 2.66 -17.87 -6.11
C THR A 15 1.35 -18.42 -5.55
N VAL A 16 1.33 -19.68 -5.13
CA VAL A 16 0.15 -20.34 -4.56
C VAL A 16 -0.29 -19.66 -3.27
N ALA A 17 0.65 -19.36 -2.37
CA ALA A 17 0.37 -18.67 -1.12
C ALA A 17 -0.22 -17.27 -1.39
N THR A 18 0.36 -16.51 -2.32
CA THR A 18 -0.14 -15.17 -2.70
C THR A 18 -1.57 -15.23 -3.22
N PHE A 19 -1.87 -16.19 -4.10
CA PHE A 19 -3.20 -16.38 -4.66
C PHE A 19 -4.23 -16.73 -3.58
N LEU A 20 -3.97 -17.77 -2.79
CA LEU A 20 -4.89 -18.25 -1.75
C LEU A 20 -5.15 -17.18 -0.70
N TRP A 21 -4.11 -16.48 -0.27
CA TRP A 21 -4.19 -15.54 0.82
C TRP A 21 -4.93 -14.24 0.42
N ASN A 22 -4.72 -13.74 -0.80
CA ASN A 22 -5.49 -12.61 -1.33
C ASN A 22 -6.94 -13.00 -1.66
N LEU A 23 -7.18 -14.22 -2.16
CA LEU A 23 -8.54 -14.73 -2.37
C LEU A 23 -9.32 -14.81 -1.05
N LEU A 24 -8.66 -15.25 0.02
CA LEU A 24 -9.24 -15.29 1.36
C LEU A 24 -9.56 -13.89 1.91
N VAL A 25 -8.69 -12.90 1.68
CA VAL A 25 -8.99 -11.49 2.00
C VAL A 25 -10.24 -11.02 1.26
N LEU A 26 -10.32 -11.28 -0.04
CA LEU A 26 -11.47 -10.89 -0.86
C LEU A 26 -12.75 -11.57 -0.40
N ALA A 27 -12.71 -12.90 -0.17
CA ALA A 27 -13.84 -13.66 0.36
C ALA A 27 -14.32 -13.15 1.73
N THR A 28 -13.38 -12.77 2.61
CA THR A 28 -13.70 -12.20 3.93
C THR A 28 -14.43 -10.86 3.80
N ILE A 29 -13.97 -9.98 2.90
CA ILE A 29 -14.60 -8.68 2.65
C ILE A 29 -16.01 -8.87 2.06
N LEU A 30 -16.18 -9.79 1.13
CA LEU A 30 -17.46 -10.06 0.48
C LEU A 30 -18.48 -10.67 1.46
N ARG A 31 -18.06 -11.62 2.31
CA ARG A 31 -18.96 -12.31 3.25
C ARG A 31 -19.40 -11.45 4.43
N VAL A 32 -18.52 -10.58 4.94
CA VAL A 32 -18.81 -9.81 6.17
C VAL A 32 -19.37 -8.44 5.78
N LYS A 33 -20.71 -8.30 5.88
CA LYS A 33 -21.42 -7.02 5.58
C LYS A 33 -20.88 -5.82 6.37
N ALA A 34 -20.36 -6.04 7.59
CA ALA A 34 -19.73 -5.00 8.40
C ALA A 34 -18.49 -4.38 7.72
N PHE A 35 -17.85 -5.10 6.80
CA PHE A 35 -16.72 -4.63 5.99
C PHE A 35 -17.11 -3.95 4.69
N HIS A 36 -18.39 -3.83 4.31
CA HIS A 36 -18.78 -3.09 3.09
C HIS A 36 -18.66 -1.56 3.22
N ARG A 37 -17.85 -1.09 4.19
CA ARG A 37 -17.49 0.31 4.41
C ARG A 37 -16.19 0.65 3.68
N VAL A 38 -15.97 1.94 3.49
CA VAL A 38 -14.98 2.49 2.55
C VAL A 38 -13.50 2.11 2.75
N PRO A 39 -12.95 1.77 3.94
CA PRO A 39 -11.57 1.28 4.00
C PRO A 39 -11.39 -0.03 3.22
N HIS A 40 -12.44 -0.83 3.11
CA HIS A 40 -12.34 -2.19 2.59
C HIS A 40 -12.54 -2.27 1.08
N ASN A 41 -13.22 -1.30 0.45
CA ASN A 41 -13.33 -1.26 -1.02
C ASN A 41 -11.96 -1.04 -1.68
N LEU A 42 -11.15 -0.12 -1.12
CA LEU A 42 -9.78 0.11 -1.60
C LEU A 42 -8.90 -1.11 -1.36
N VAL A 43 -8.99 -1.72 -0.17
CA VAL A 43 -8.28 -2.97 0.15
C VAL A 43 -8.73 -4.12 -0.76
N ALA A 44 -10.01 -4.20 -1.10
CA ALA A 44 -10.52 -5.19 -2.04
C ALA A 44 -9.97 -4.95 -3.45
N SER A 45 -9.89 -3.69 -3.90
CA SER A 45 -9.24 -3.33 -5.18
C SER A 45 -7.78 -3.77 -5.21
N THR A 46 -7.02 -3.55 -4.13
CA THR A 46 -5.64 -4.05 -3.99
C THR A 46 -5.58 -5.58 -4.02
N ALA A 47 -6.46 -6.26 -3.29
CA ALA A 47 -6.51 -7.72 -3.28
C ALA A 47 -6.87 -8.30 -4.68
N VAL A 48 -7.72 -7.62 -5.45
CA VAL A 48 -8.02 -8.00 -6.84
C VAL A 48 -6.79 -7.87 -7.72
N SER A 49 -6.04 -6.76 -7.65
CA SER A 49 -4.78 -6.65 -8.41
C SER A 49 -3.77 -7.74 -8.02
N ASP A 50 -3.65 -8.05 -6.72
CA ASP A 50 -2.72 -9.07 -6.23
C ASP A 50 -3.12 -10.50 -6.67
N VAL A 51 -4.43 -10.81 -6.71
CA VAL A 51 -4.93 -12.07 -7.27
C VAL A 51 -4.62 -12.17 -8.77
N LEU A 52 -4.80 -11.08 -9.53
CA LEU A 52 -4.47 -11.06 -10.96
C LEU A 52 -2.96 -11.26 -11.19
N VAL A 53 -2.10 -10.66 -10.38
CA VAL A 53 -0.65 -10.92 -10.43
C VAL A 53 -0.36 -12.40 -10.20
N ALA A 54 -0.92 -13.00 -9.14
CA ALA A 54 -0.64 -14.40 -8.83
C ALA A 54 -1.26 -15.39 -9.83
N ALA A 55 -2.37 -15.04 -10.48
CA ALA A 55 -3.08 -15.91 -11.41
C ALA A 55 -2.58 -15.81 -12.86
N LEU A 56 -2.21 -14.62 -13.32
CA LEU A 56 -1.89 -14.35 -14.73
C LEU A 56 -0.44 -13.99 -14.96
N VAL A 57 0.20 -13.30 -14.00
CA VAL A 57 1.55 -12.75 -14.19
C VAL A 57 2.62 -13.73 -13.68
N MET A 58 2.54 -14.14 -12.42
CA MET A 58 3.53 -15.04 -11.80
C MET A 58 3.68 -16.39 -12.51
N PRO A 59 2.61 -17.07 -12.99
CA PRO A 59 2.75 -18.34 -13.71
C PRO A 59 3.49 -18.19 -15.05
N LEU A 60 3.24 -17.11 -15.77
CA LEU A 60 3.95 -16.80 -17.02
C LEU A 60 5.43 -16.44 -16.74
N SER A 61 5.69 -15.70 -15.65
CA SER A 61 7.06 -15.45 -15.17
C SER A 61 7.78 -16.74 -14.75
N LEU A 62 7.10 -17.71 -14.15
CA LEU A 62 7.66 -19.03 -13.83
C LEU A 62 8.10 -19.79 -15.09
N VAL A 63 7.33 -19.74 -16.18
CA VAL A 63 7.73 -20.37 -17.44
C VAL A 63 9.02 -19.76 -17.98
N LYS A 64 9.19 -18.45 -17.83
CA LYS A 64 10.45 -17.76 -18.17
C LYS A 64 11.62 -18.21 -17.28
N GLU A 65 11.38 -18.47 -15.99
CA GLU A 65 12.40 -19.00 -15.08
C GLU A 65 12.83 -20.44 -15.40
N LEU A 66 11.91 -21.28 -15.90
CA LEU A 66 12.24 -22.63 -16.39
C LEU A 66 13.27 -22.60 -17.53
N SER A 67 13.26 -21.53 -18.32
CA SER A 67 14.26 -21.26 -19.38
C SER A 67 15.53 -20.57 -18.86
N ALA A 68 15.77 -20.58 -17.54
CA ALA A 68 16.82 -19.82 -16.87
C ALA A 68 16.81 -18.32 -17.22
N GLY A 69 15.63 -17.75 -17.46
CA GLY A 69 15.44 -16.33 -17.80
C GLY A 69 15.98 -15.93 -19.18
N ARG A 70 16.39 -16.88 -20.03
CA ARG A 70 17.10 -16.58 -21.29
C ARG A 70 16.21 -16.49 -22.52
N ARG A 71 15.14 -17.29 -22.60
CA ARG A 71 14.26 -17.41 -23.77
C ARG A 71 12.79 -17.48 -23.36
N TRP A 72 11.92 -17.03 -24.27
CA TRP A 72 10.47 -17.05 -24.17
C TRP A 72 9.88 -17.82 -25.35
N TRP A 73 9.48 -19.08 -25.12
CA TRP A 73 8.95 -19.97 -26.16
C TRP A 73 7.42 -19.86 -26.36
N LEU A 74 6.71 -19.15 -25.47
CA LEU A 74 5.25 -19.08 -25.49
C LEU A 74 4.69 -18.19 -26.61
N GLY A 75 5.56 -17.64 -27.47
CA GLY A 75 5.19 -16.80 -28.60
C GLY A 75 4.88 -15.34 -28.24
N ARG A 76 4.65 -14.53 -29.28
CA ARG A 76 4.44 -13.08 -29.17
C ARG A 76 3.17 -12.71 -28.39
N GLU A 77 2.06 -13.41 -28.65
CA GLU A 77 0.76 -13.09 -28.04
C GLU A 77 0.80 -13.24 -26.52
N LEU A 78 1.33 -14.35 -26.00
CA LEU A 78 1.46 -14.56 -24.56
C LEU A 78 2.49 -13.61 -23.92
N CYS A 79 3.52 -13.19 -24.66
CA CYS A 79 4.45 -12.17 -24.19
C CYS A 79 3.74 -10.84 -23.98
N LEU A 80 2.95 -10.42 -24.96
CA LEU A 80 2.17 -9.19 -24.91
C LEU A 80 1.15 -9.22 -23.77
N VAL A 81 0.40 -10.32 -23.63
CA VAL A 81 -0.52 -10.53 -22.51
C VAL A 81 0.21 -10.43 -21.18
N TRP A 82 1.36 -11.11 -21.03
CA TRP A 82 2.16 -11.06 -19.81
C TRP A 82 2.59 -9.62 -19.47
N VAL A 83 3.20 -8.89 -20.41
CA VAL A 83 3.64 -7.51 -20.18
C VAL A 83 2.47 -6.59 -19.86
N CYS A 84 1.35 -6.68 -20.60
CA CYS A 84 0.18 -5.86 -20.34
C CYS A 84 -0.39 -6.11 -18.93
N PHE A 85 -0.58 -7.37 -18.52
CA PHE A 85 -1.08 -7.67 -17.18
C PHE A 85 -0.09 -7.31 -16.08
N ASP A 86 1.21 -7.50 -16.31
CA ASP A 86 2.27 -7.12 -15.37
C ASP A 86 2.23 -5.61 -15.12
N VAL A 87 2.28 -4.80 -16.18
CA VAL A 87 2.22 -3.33 -16.07
C VAL A 87 0.88 -2.87 -15.48
N LEU A 88 -0.24 -3.45 -15.92
CA LEU A 88 -1.58 -3.12 -15.43
C LEU A 88 -1.69 -3.34 -13.92
N CYS A 89 -1.33 -4.53 -13.44
CA CYS A 89 -1.53 -4.89 -12.04
C CYS A 89 -0.55 -4.17 -11.11
N CYS A 90 0.70 -3.98 -11.54
CA CYS A 90 1.69 -3.26 -10.75
C CYS A 90 1.33 -1.78 -10.60
N THR A 91 0.90 -1.15 -11.70
CA THR A 91 0.39 0.22 -11.70
C THR A 91 -0.85 0.34 -10.82
N ALA A 92 -1.80 -0.58 -10.96
CA ALA A 92 -3.01 -0.58 -10.14
C ALA A 92 -2.68 -0.74 -8.66
N SER A 93 -1.73 -1.61 -8.30
CA SER A 93 -1.33 -1.85 -6.91
C SER A 93 -0.82 -0.58 -6.23
N ILE A 94 0.14 0.16 -6.82
CA ILE A 94 0.67 1.36 -6.17
C ILE A 94 -0.38 2.47 -6.10
N TRP A 95 -1.18 2.66 -7.15
CA TRP A 95 -2.22 3.68 -7.16
C TRP A 95 -3.33 3.37 -6.15
N ASN A 96 -3.66 2.09 -5.94
CA ASN A 96 -4.55 1.67 -4.86
C ASN A 96 -3.94 1.99 -3.48
N VAL A 97 -2.65 1.75 -3.26
CA VAL A 97 -1.96 2.13 -2.00
C VAL A 97 -1.97 3.65 -1.80
N THR A 98 -1.75 4.43 -2.86
CA THR A 98 -1.86 5.89 -2.85
C THR A 98 -3.27 6.34 -2.49
N ALA A 99 -4.29 5.71 -3.07
CA ALA A 99 -5.69 5.98 -2.76
C ALA A 99 -6.04 5.63 -1.29
N ILE A 100 -5.49 4.55 -0.74
CA ILE A 100 -5.60 4.21 0.69
C ILE A 100 -4.98 5.34 1.54
N ALA A 101 -3.77 5.81 1.19
CA ALA A 101 -3.11 6.89 1.93
C ALA A 101 -3.90 8.21 1.88
N LEU A 102 -4.42 8.59 0.70
CA LEU A 102 -5.25 9.78 0.52
C LEU A 102 -6.55 9.70 1.33
N ASP A 103 -7.24 8.57 1.26
CA ASP A 103 -8.45 8.32 2.05
C ASP A 103 -8.17 8.44 3.56
N ARG A 104 -7.01 7.95 4.02
CA ARG A 104 -6.60 8.13 5.42
C ARG A 104 -6.27 9.58 5.75
N TYR A 105 -5.57 10.29 4.89
CA TYR A 105 -5.25 11.69 5.08
C TYR A 105 -6.51 12.56 5.21
N TRP A 106 -7.47 12.42 4.30
CA TRP A 106 -8.74 13.19 4.37
C TRP A 106 -9.58 12.80 5.57
N SER A 107 -9.62 11.52 5.93
CA SER A 107 -10.33 11.06 7.14
C SER A 107 -9.75 11.63 8.43
N ILE A 108 -8.43 11.87 8.49
CA ILE A 108 -7.76 12.42 9.68
C ILE A 108 -7.89 13.95 9.71
N THR A 109 -7.77 14.61 8.55
CA THR A 109 -7.73 16.09 8.47
C THR A 109 -9.12 16.72 8.41
N ARG A 110 -10.09 16.09 7.73
CA ARG A 110 -11.44 16.63 7.49
C ARG A 110 -12.52 15.76 8.12
N HIS A 111 -12.39 15.45 9.40
CA HIS A 111 -13.29 14.53 10.11
C HIS A 111 -14.79 14.90 10.06
N LEU A 112 -15.15 16.19 9.94
CA LEU A 112 -16.54 16.68 9.89
C LEU A 112 -17.13 16.74 8.48
N GLU A 113 -16.33 17.10 7.48
CA GLU A 113 -16.79 17.22 6.07
C GLU A 113 -16.71 15.89 5.31
N TYR A 114 -15.78 15.01 5.70
CA TYR A 114 -15.52 13.74 5.04
C TYR A 114 -16.44 12.62 5.59
N THR A 115 -17.74 12.77 5.31
CA THR A 115 -18.78 11.80 5.69
C THR A 115 -18.58 10.44 5.01
N LEU A 116 -19.22 9.38 5.53
CA LEU A 116 -19.12 8.03 4.95
C LEU A 116 -19.62 7.94 3.50
N LEU A 117 -20.62 8.74 3.11
CA LEU A 117 -21.16 8.79 1.75
C LEU A 117 -20.17 9.45 0.79
N THR A 118 -19.65 10.63 1.15
CA THR A 118 -18.63 11.35 0.38
C THR A 118 -17.40 10.49 0.20
N ARG A 119 -16.95 9.85 1.29
CA ARG A 119 -15.84 8.92 1.31
C ARG A 119 -16.06 7.75 0.33
N ARG A 120 -17.25 7.14 0.30
CA ARG A 120 -17.58 6.03 -0.62
C ARG A 120 -17.53 6.47 -2.07
N ARG A 121 -18.11 7.63 -2.40
CA ARG A 121 -18.08 8.19 -3.75
C ARG A 121 -16.65 8.45 -4.22
N ILE A 122 -15.85 9.15 -3.41
CA ILE A 122 -14.46 9.47 -3.74
C ILE A 122 -13.63 8.20 -3.88
N SER A 123 -13.78 7.21 -3.00
CA SER A 123 -13.07 5.93 -3.12
C SER A 123 -13.39 5.18 -4.41
N ASN A 124 -14.66 5.11 -4.80
CA ASN A 124 -15.04 4.45 -6.05
C ASN A 124 -14.47 5.18 -7.28
N VAL A 125 -14.45 6.52 -7.25
CA VAL A 125 -13.81 7.34 -8.29
C VAL A 125 -12.29 7.08 -8.33
N MET A 126 -11.61 7.05 -7.19
CA MET A 126 -10.18 6.74 -7.13
C MET A 126 -9.87 5.34 -7.68
N ILE A 127 -10.71 4.34 -7.39
CA ILE A 127 -10.56 2.98 -7.95
C ILE A 127 -10.73 3.03 -9.48
N ALA A 128 -11.80 3.66 -9.99
CA ALA A 128 -12.02 3.76 -11.43
C ALA A 128 -10.87 4.46 -12.15
N LEU A 129 -10.37 5.57 -11.60
CA LEU A 129 -9.21 6.30 -12.13
C LEU A 129 -7.94 5.44 -12.07
N THR A 130 -7.73 4.70 -10.99
CA THR A 130 -6.58 3.79 -10.84
C THR A 130 -6.55 2.76 -11.97
N TRP A 131 -7.66 2.05 -12.19
CA TRP A 131 -7.75 1.04 -13.24
C TRP A 131 -7.68 1.64 -14.65
N ALA A 132 -8.32 2.80 -14.87
CA ALA A 132 -8.26 3.48 -16.16
C ALA A 132 -6.85 3.95 -16.51
N LEU A 133 -6.14 4.59 -15.58
CA LEU A 133 -4.74 5.02 -15.77
C LEU A 133 -3.81 3.82 -15.98
N SER A 134 -4.00 2.75 -15.20
CA SER A 134 -3.23 1.52 -15.34
C SER A 134 -3.45 0.87 -16.70
N ALA A 135 -4.71 0.81 -17.16
CA ALA A 135 -5.05 0.28 -18.47
C ALA A 135 -4.43 1.12 -19.60
N ALA A 136 -4.53 2.45 -19.51
CA ALA A 136 -3.96 3.35 -20.50
C ALA A 136 -2.44 3.15 -20.67
N ILE A 137 -1.70 3.01 -19.58
CA ILE A 137 -0.25 2.74 -19.63
C ILE A 137 0.03 1.33 -20.15
N SER A 138 -0.70 0.32 -19.66
CA SER A 138 -0.44 -1.09 -20.00
C SER A 138 -0.79 -1.48 -21.43
N LEU A 139 -1.76 -0.81 -22.05
CA LEU A 139 -2.24 -1.13 -23.41
C LEU A 139 -1.51 -0.32 -24.49
N ALA A 140 -0.65 0.64 -24.13
CA ALA A 140 0.12 1.44 -25.08
C ALA A 140 0.92 0.59 -26.12
N PRO A 141 1.53 -0.55 -25.77
CA PRO A 141 2.17 -1.43 -26.76
C PRO A 141 1.23 -1.97 -27.85
N LEU A 142 -0.06 -2.14 -27.56
CA LEU A 142 -1.05 -2.59 -28.55
C LEU A 142 -1.30 -1.54 -29.65
N PHE A 143 -1.03 -0.27 -29.35
CA PHE A 143 -1.15 0.84 -30.30
C PHE A 143 0.18 1.14 -31.02
N GLY A 144 1.16 0.24 -30.91
CA GLY A 144 2.46 0.37 -31.57
C GLY A 144 3.46 1.24 -30.81
N TRP A 145 3.19 1.61 -29.56
CA TRP A 145 4.14 2.36 -28.73
C TRP A 145 4.89 1.43 -27.77
N GLY A 146 6.12 1.08 -28.16
CA GLY A 146 7.02 0.20 -27.42
C GLY A 146 6.94 -1.27 -27.83
N GLU A 147 8.06 -1.80 -28.33
CA GLU A 147 8.19 -3.20 -28.72
C GLU A 147 8.54 -4.10 -27.52
N THR A 148 7.68 -5.08 -27.22
CA THR A 148 7.80 -5.96 -26.05
C THR A 148 8.42 -7.33 -26.36
N TYR A 149 8.46 -7.72 -27.63
CA TYR A 149 8.95 -9.02 -28.07
C TYR A 149 10.01 -8.87 -29.17
N SER A 150 11.19 -9.43 -28.92
CA SER A 150 12.26 -9.52 -29.92
C SER A 150 12.24 -10.90 -30.58
N PRO A 151 11.88 -11.01 -31.87
CA PRO A 151 11.81 -12.30 -32.56
C PRO A 151 13.19 -12.94 -32.75
N GLU A 152 14.24 -12.13 -33.00
CA GLU A 152 15.60 -12.62 -33.22
C GLU A 152 16.22 -13.30 -31.99
N GLN A 153 15.81 -12.85 -30.80
CA GLN A 153 16.39 -13.31 -29.53
C GLN A 153 15.44 -14.20 -28.73
N GLU A 154 14.21 -14.38 -29.22
CA GLU A 154 13.09 -15.00 -28.50
C GLU A 154 12.95 -14.44 -27.08
N ARG A 155 13.05 -13.11 -26.94
CA ARG A 155 13.02 -12.43 -25.63
C ARG A 155 11.72 -11.68 -25.44
N CYS A 156 11.11 -11.90 -24.29
CA CYS A 156 9.96 -11.16 -23.81
C CYS A 156 10.37 -10.25 -22.63
N GLN A 157 10.28 -8.94 -22.84
CA GLN A 157 10.64 -7.94 -21.85
C GLN A 157 9.86 -6.63 -22.07
N VAL A 158 9.80 -5.78 -21.06
CA VAL A 158 9.24 -4.43 -21.21
C VAL A 158 10.04 -3.66 -22.27
N SER A 159 9.35 -2.88 -23.10
CA SER A 159 9.97 -2.11 -24.18
C SER A 159 11.13 -1.26 -23.67
N GLN A 160 12.22 -1.29 -24.43
CA GLN A 160 13.43 -0.51 -24.19
C GLN A 160 13.42 0.84 -24.92
N GLU A 161 12.29 1.21 -25.55
CA GLU A 161 12.16 2.51 -26.17
C GLU A 161 12.18 3.61 -25.09
N PRO A 162 13.12 4.56 -25.11
CA PRO A 162 13.29 5.53 -24.02
C PRO A 162 12.04 6.37 -23.74
N SER A 163 11.29 6.73 -24.79
CA SER A 163 10.05 7.51 -24.68
C SER A 163 8.99 6.76 -23.85
N TYR A 164 8.78 5.47 -24.18
CA TYR A 164 7.86 4.59 -23.50
C TYR A 164 8.32 4.31 -22.07
N THR A 165 9.59 3.96 -21.87
CA THR A 165 10.12 3.64 -20.54
C THR A 165 9.97 4.81 -19.58
N ILE A 166 10.30 6.04 -19.98
CA ILE A 166 10.20 7.22 -19.11
C ILE A 166 8.74 7.49 -18.72
N VAL A 167 7.81 7.48 -19.70
CA VAL A 167 6.39 7.75 -19.45
C VAL A 167 5.76 6.64 -18.62
N SER A 168 6.02 5.38 -18.98
CA SER A 168 5.46 4.20 -18.33
C SER A 168 5.98 4.08 -16.89
N THR A 169 7.29 4.07 -16.65
CA THR A 169 7.84 3.98 -15.27
C THR A 169 7.50 5.22 -14.45
N GLY A 170 7.48 6.40 -15.07
CA GLY A 170 7.08 7.66 -14.46
C GLY A 170 5.64 7.62 -13.94
N GLY A 171 4.68 7.27 -14.80
CA GLY A 171 3.26 7.18 -14.43
C GLY A 171 2.90 5.96 -13.59
N ALA A 172 3.59 4.83 -13.81
CA ALA A 172 3.31 3.58 -13.13
C ALA A 172 3.89 3.52 -11.71
N PHE A 173 5.00 4.20 -11.43
CA PHE A 173 5.70 4.07 -10.15
C PHE A 173 6.15 5.40 -9.55
N TYR A 174 6.96 6.21 -10.25
CA TYR A 174 7.60 7.36 -9.62
C TYR A 174 6.62 8.47 -9.22
N LEU A 175 5.64 8.78 -10.08
CA LEU A 175 4.58 9.74 -9.75
C LEU A 175 3.72 9.29 -8.56
N PRO A 176 3.11 8.09 -8.55
CA PRO A 176 2.35 7.63 -7.39
C PRO A 176 3.22 7.53 -6.13
N LEU A 177 4.49 7.15 -6.26
CA LEU A 177 5.44 7.13 -5.14
C LEU A 177 5.63 8.53 -4.53
N CYS A 178 5.87 9.56 -5.35
CA CYS A 178 5.98 10.94 -4.88
C CYS A 178 4.70 11.40 -4.18
N VAL A 179 3.53 11.11 -4.75
CA VAL A 179 2.23 11.46 -4.15
C VAL A 179 2.06 10.77 -2.80
N VAL A 180 2.30 9.47 -2.70
CA VAL A 180 2.06 8.71 -1.48
C VAL A 180 3.04 9.12 -0.36
N LEU A 181 4.31 9.37 -0.68
CA LEU A 181 5.29 9.87 0.28
C LEU A 181 4.92 11.27 0.78
N PHE A 182 4.48 12.16 -0.12
CA PHE A 182 4.01 13.50 0.26
C PHE A 182 2.79 13.44 1.19
N VAL A 183 1.80 12.61 0.85
CA VAL A 183 0.60 12.41 1.69
C VAL A 183 0.98 11.83 3.05
N TYR A 184 1.87 10.84 3.09
CA TYR A 184 2.35 10.26 4.33
C TYR A 184 3.11 11.26 5.19
N TRP A 185 3.97 12.09 4.60
CA TRP A 185 4.63 13.19 5.29
C TRP A 185 3.63 14.17 5.91
N LYS A 186 2.56 14.51 5.18
CA LYS A 186 1.47 15.35 5.70
C LYS A 186 0.74 14.68 6.88
N ILE A 187 0.46 13.37 6.79
CA ILE A 187 -0.14 12.60 7.91
C ILE A 187 0.79 12.62 9.13
N TYR A 188 2.07 12.33 8.94
CA TYR A 188 3.06 12.34 10.02
C TYR A 188 3.17 13.72 10.68
N LYS A 189 3.23 14.80 9.88
CA LYS A 189 3.24 16.17 10.38
C LYS A 189 1.97 16.45 11.20
N ALA A 190 0.79 16.16 10.67
CA ALA A 190 -0.48 16.36 11.38
C ALA A 190 -0.53 15.60 12.71
N ALA A 191 -0.04 14.37 12.76
CA ALA A 191 0.06 13.58 13.98
C ALA A 191 1.05 14.17 15.00
N LYS A 192 2.23 14.64 14.53
CA LYS A 192 3.26 15.25 15.39
C LYS A 192 2.80 16.59 15.99
N PHE A 193 2.08 17.42 15.23
CA PHE A 193 1.53 18.69 15.74
C PHE A 193 0.48 18.46 16.83
N ARG A 194 -0.40 17.45 16.70
CA ARG A 194 -1.36 17.08 17.75
C ARG A 194 -0.66 16.65 19.05
N MET A 195 0.46 15.94 18.96
CA MET A 195 1.26 15.52 20.11
C MET A 195 2.06 16.68 20.75
N GLY A 196 2.61 17.58 19.94
CA GLY A 196 3.37 18.74 20.39
C GLY A 196 2.53 19.77 21.15
N GLY A 197 1.28 19.99 20.71
CA GLY A 197 0.33 20.86 21.42
C GLY A 197 -0.12 20.26 22.77
N ARG A 198 -0.28 18.93 22.85
CA ARG A 198 -0.72 18.24 24.07
C ARG A 198 0.37 18.20 25.14
N ARG A 199 1.64 18.09 24.76
CA ARG A 199 2.77 18.18 25.71
C ARG A 199 2.95 19.60 26.28
N ARG A 200 2.52 20.63 25.55
CA ARG A 200 2.48 22.04 26.01
C ARG A 200 1.29 22.36 26.92
N ASN A 201 0.17 21.63 26.75
CA ASN A 201 -1.05 21.84 27.54
C ASN A 201 -1.22 20.82 28.68
N ALA A 202 -0.29 19.89 28.86
CA ALA A 202 -0.24 19.01 30.02
C ALA A 202 0.34 19.80 31.21
N VAL A 203 -0.53 20.50 31.94
CA VAL A 203 -0.19 21.07 33.24
C VAL A 203 0.05 19.89 34.19
N VAL A 204 1.31 19.68 34.56
CA VAL A 204 1.69 18.76 35.63
C VAL A 204 1.11 19.33 36.93
N PRO A 205 0.36 18.55 37.75
CA PRO A 205 -0.06 19.01 39.06
C PRO A 205 1.21 19.28 39.88
N LEU A 206 1.39 20.51 40.35
CA LEU A 206 2.44 20.82 41.31
C LEU A 206 2.16 19.99 42.58
N PRO A 207 3.14 19.26 43.14
CA PRO A 207 2.91 18.55 44.40
C PRO A 207 2.61 19.57 45.48
N GLU A 208 1.43 19.47 46.07
CA GLU A 208 1.02 20.23 47.25
C GLU A 208 1.86 19.76 48.44
N ALA A 209 2.96 20.46 48.70
CA ALA A 209 3.80 20.22 49.86
C ALA A 209 3.54 21.30 50.92
N ALA A 210 2.86 20.87 51.99
CA ALA A 210 2.99 21.30 53.37
C ALA A 210 2.37 22.66 53.82
N GLN A 211 1.16 22.52 54.37
CA GLN A 211 0.66 23.04 55.66
C GLN A 211 1.11 24.41 56.23
N VAL A 212 0.09 25.27 56.38
CA VAL A 212 -0.33 26.04 57.58
C VAL A 212 0.75 26.72 58.45
N LYS A 213 0.69 28.07 58.51
CA LYS A 213 0.73 28.84 59.76
C LYS A 213 0.04 30.20 59.59
N GLU A 214 -0.89 30.50 60.50
CA GLU A 214 -1.68 31.73 60.62
C GLU A 214 -0.85 32.98 60.96
N ALA A 215 -1.25 34.15 60.44
CA ALA A 215 -1.56 35.36 61.23
C ALA A 215 -2.07 36.54 60.37
N SER A 216 -3.30 36.97 60.67
CA SER A 216 -3.88 38.34 60.80
C SER A 216 -4.00 39.39 59.65
N HIS A 217 -5.24 39.90 59.57
CA HIS A 217 -5.81 41.20 59.09
C HIS A 217 -6.28 41.41 57.62
N GLU A 218 -7.57 41.82 57.52
CA GLU A 218 -8.49 42.15 56.39
C GLU A 218 -8.03 43.24 55.37
N PRO A 219 -8.83 43.61 54.33
CA PRO A 219 -9.59 42.83 53.34
C PRO A 219 -9.31 43.33 51.89
N GLN A 220 -9.19 42.44 50.89
CA GLN A 220 -9.37 42.87 49.47
C GLN A 220 -10.08 41.80 48.66
N MET A 221 -11.28 42.14 48.18
CA MET A 221 -12.00 41.40 47.16
C MET A 221 -11.22 41.51 45.83
N VAL A 222 -10.49 40.44 45.48
CA VAL A 222 -10.04 40.22 44.12
C VAL A 222 -10.82 39.05 43.57
N PHE A 223 -11.88 39.36 42.84
CA PHE A 223 -12.59 38.39 41.99
C PHE A 223 -11.62 37.93 40.89
N THR A 224 -10.91 36.84 41.12
CA THR A 224 -10.25 36.09 40.06
C THR A 224 -10.99 34.77 39.89
N ALA A 225 -12.09 34.82 39.14
CA ALA A 225 -12.70 33.62 38.58
C ALA A 225 -11.73 33.01 37.54
N ARG A 226 -10.70 32.30 38.01
CA ARG A 226 -9.95 31.36 37.17
C ARG A 226 -10.86 30.15 36.94
N HIS A 227 -11.70 30.24 35.92
CA HIS A 227 -12.28 29.07 35.29
C HIS A 227 -11.14 28.28 34.63
N ALA A 228 -10.42 27.51 35.44
CA ALA A 228 -9.60 26.43 34.93
C ALA A 228 -10.56 25.42 34.30
N ALA A 229 -10.73 25.49 32.98
CA ALA A 229 -11.45 24.47 32.23
C ALA A 229 -10.68 23.15 32.35
N ILE A 230 -10.97 22.38 33.39
CA ILE A 230 -10.50 21.00 33.54
C ILE A 230 -11.14 20.22 32.39
N THR A 231 -10.39 20.05 31.31
CA THR A 231 -10.85 19.26 30.18
C THR A 231 -10.71 17.80 30.59
N PHE A 232 -11.79 17.20 31.09
CA PHE A 232 -11.85 15.75 31.32
C PHE A 232 -11.65 15.04 29.97
N GLN A 233 -10.44 14.50 29.76
CA GLN A 233 -10.19 13.61 28.64
C GLN A 233 -10.93 12.30 28.89
N THR A 234 -12.09 12.16 28.26
CA THR A 234 -12.84 10.91 28.28
C THR A 234 -11.99 9.80 27.65
N ASP A 235 -11.95 8.60 28.26
CA ASP A 235 -11.23 7.42 27.75
C ASP A 235 -11.54 7.07 26.28
N GLY A 236 -12.68 7.56 25.76
CA GLY A 236 -13.07 7.44 24.37
C GLY A 236 -12.17 8.20 23.38
N GLU A 237 -11.60 9.34 23.77
CA GLU A 237 -10.72 10.13 22.88
C GLU A 237 -9.33 9.51 22.71
N THR A 238 -8.75 9.03 23.82
CA THR A 238 -7.49 8.28 23.82
C THR A 238 -7.58 6.98 23.01
N TRP A 239 -8.70 6.25 23.12
CA TRP A 239 -8.93 5.05 22.32
C TRP A 239 -9.04 5.33 20.81
N ARG A 240 -9.77 6.39 20.42
CA ARG A 240 -9.88 6.81 19.00
C ARG A 240 -8.52 7.20 18.43
N GLU A 241 -7.73 7.95 19.19
CA GLU A 241 -6.40 8.38 18.77
C GLU A 241 -5.43 7.19 18.59
N GLN A 242 -5.45 6.22 19.51
CA GLN A 242 -4.66 4.98 19.35
C GLN A 242 -5.05 4.20 18.10
N LYS A 243 -6.34 4.17 17.75
CA LYS A 243 -6.84 3.53 16.52
C LYS A 243 -6.38 4.27 15.27
N GLU A 244 -6.39 5.60 15.29
CA GLU A 244 -5.86 6.42 14.19
C GLU A 244 -4.35 6.24 14.00
N LYS A 245 -3.57 6.19 15.09
CA LYS A 245 -2.12 5.92 15.04
C LYS A 245 -1.82 4.56 14.42
N LYS A 246 -2.55 3.51 14.81
CA LYS A 246 -2.41 2.17 14.22
C LYS A 246 -2.75 2.15 12.74
N ALA A 247 -3.79 2.86 12.32
CA ALA A 247 -4.16 2.97 10.91
C ALA A 247 -3.11 3.74 10.09
N ALA A 248 -2.54 4.82 10.63
CA ALA A 248 -1.45 5.55 9.97
C ALA A 248 -0.16 4.72 9.88
N LEU A 249 0.18 3.96 10.92
CA LEU A 249 1.31 3.04 10.93
C LEU A 249 1.14 1.94 9.87
N MET A 250 -0.06 1.35 9.76
CA MET A 250 -0.38 0.37 8.72
C MET A 250 -0.10 0.93 7.32
N VAL A 251 -0.55 2.16 7.03
CA VAL A 251 -0.28 2.82 5.74
C VAL A 251 1.22 3.07 5.54
N GLY A 252 1.94 3.51 6.57
CA GLY A 252 3.39 3.68 6.50
C GLY A 252 4.13 2.38 6.17
N ILE A 253 3.72 1.27 6.78
CA ILE A 253 4.30 -0.06 6.52
C ILE A 253 3.97 -0.53 5.10
N LEU A 254 2.73 -0.35 4.61
CA LEU A 254 2.36 -0.68 3.23
C LEU A 254 3.22 0.07 2.22
N ILE A 255 3.42 1.37 2.43
CA ILE A 255 4.28 2.20 1.56
C ILE A 255 5.73 1.71 1.63
N GLY A 256 6.26 1.46 2.84
CA GLY A 256 7.64 1.00 3.03
C GLY A 256 7.92 -0.33 2.34
N VAL A 257 7.04 -1.32 2.52
CA VAL A 257 7.17 -2.63 1.86
C VAL A 257 7.07 -2.48 0.35
N PHE A 258 6.10 -1.71 -0.15
CA PHE A 258 5.97 -1.45 -1.59
C PHE A 258 7.25 -0.89 -2.18
N VAL A 259 7.82 0.15 -1.55
CA VAL A 259 9.06 0.79 -2.00
C VAL A 259 10.22 -0.19 -1.98
N LEU A 260 10.44 -0.90 -0.87
CA LEU A 260 11.55 -1.84 -0.74
C LEU A 260 11.49 -2.97 -1.78
N CYS A 261 10.29 -3.45 -2.09
CA CYS A 261 10.10 -4.51 -3.06
C CYS A 261 10.28 -4.04 -4.52
N TRP A 262 9.77 -2.85 -4.86
CA TRP A 262 9.66 -2.41 -6.25
C TRP A 262 10.77 -1.45 -6.72
N ILE A 263 11.42 -0.69 -5.81
CA ILE A 263 12.49 0.25 -6.19
C ILE A 263 13.58 -0.40 -7.07
N PRO A 264 14.13 -1.59 -6.71
CA PRO A 264 15.24 -2.17 -7.46
C PRO A 264 14.84 -2.42 -8.92
N PHE A 265 13.64 -2.97 -9.13
CA PHE A 265 13.11 -3.25 -10.46
C PHE A 265 12.92 -1.97 -11.29
N PHE A 266 12.20 -0.97 -10.74
CA PHE A 266 11.93 0.26 -11.48
C PHE A 266 13.18 1.07 -11.78
N ILE A 267 14.18 1.08 -10.88
CA ILE A 267 15.48 1.68 -11.18
C ILE A 267 16.14 0.97 -12.35
N THR A 268 16.15 -0.37 -12.37
CA THR A 268 16.77 -1.11 -13.47
C THR A 268 16.05 -0.91 -14.79
N GLU A 269 14.72 -0.88 -14.80
CA GLU A 269 13.94 -0.65 -16.02
C GLU A 269 14.09 0.78 -16.53
N LEU A 270 14.20 1.78 -15.65
CA LEU A 270 14.46 3.16 -16.07
C LEU A 270 15.88 3.34 -16.61
N VAL A 271 16.89 2.78 -15.93
CA VAL A 271 18.30 3.06 -16.24
C VAL A 271 18.83 2.22 -17.40
N SER A 272 18.40 0.96 -17.54
CA SER A 272 18.95 0.03 -18.56
C SER A 272 18.86 0.58 -19.99
N PRO A 273 17.74 1.18 -20.45
CA PRO A 273 17.68 1.82 -21.76
C PRO A 273 18.50 3.11 -21.87
N LEU A 274 18.56 3.90 -20.79
CA LEU A 274 19.19 5.23 -20.80
C LEU A 274 20.72 5.17 -20.83
N CYS A 275 21.31 4.19 -20.15
CA CYS A 275 22.76 4.00 -20.14
C CYS A 275 23.24 2.90 -21.10
N SER A 276 22.33 2.24 -21.83
CA SER A 276 22.63 1.04 -22.64
C SER A 276 23.36 -0.06 -21.85
N CYS A 277 23.08 -0.16 -20.55
CA CYS A 277 23.74 -1.11 -19.67
C CYS A 277 23.08 -2.48 -19.75
N ASN A 278 23.88 -3.53 -19.96
CA ASN A 278 23.41 -4.91 -19.96
C ASN A 278 23.38 -5.48 -18.54
N ILE A 279 22.18 -5.52 -17.96
CA ILE A 279 21.95 -6.15 -16.66
C ILE A 279 21.75 -7.66 -16.87
N PRO A 280 22.51 -8.54 -16.19
CA PRO A 280 22.34 -9.98 -16.30
C PRO A 280 20.90 -10.43 -16.01
N PRO A 281 20.34 -11.42 -16.74
CA PRO A 281 18.96 -11.88 -16.55
C PRO A 281 18.62 -12.32 -15.13
N VAL A 282 19.62 -12.85 -14.39
CA VAL A 282 19.46 -13.28 -12.99
C VAL A 282 19.08 -12.10 -12.09
N TRP A 283 19.71 -10.93 -12.26
CA TRP A 283 19.39 -9.75 -11.46
C TRP A 283 18.00 -9.19 -11.79
N LYS A 284 17.63 -9.17 -13.08
CA LYS A 284 16.28 -8.79 -13.50
C LYS A 284 15.22 -9.72 -12.89
N SER A 285 15.48 -11.02 -12.89
CA SER A 285 14.62 -12.03 -12.24
C SER A 285 14.49 -11.77 -10.73
N ILE A 286 15.60 -11.58 -10.01
CA ILE A 286 15.60 -11.32 -8.57
C ILE A 286 14.76 -10.07 -8.24
N PHE A 287 14.96 -8.97 -8.97
CA PHE A 287 14.22 -7.74 -8.72
C PHE A 287 12.74 -7.85 -9.07
N LEU A 288 12.41 -8.58 -10.14
CA LEU A 288 11.01 -8.84 -10.52
C LEU A 288 10.28 -9.67 -9.44
N TRP A 289 10.88 -10.77 -8.99
CA TRP A 289 10.29 -11.62 -7.96
C TRP A 289 10.24 -10.95 -6.59
N LEU A 290 11.20 -10.07 -6.28
CA LEU A 290 11.13 -9.21 -5.11
C LEU A 290 9.92 -8.25 -5.21
N GLY A 291 9.67 -7.65 -6.38
CA GLY A 291 8.47 -6.85 -6.64
C GLY A 291 7.18 -7.64 -6.42
N TYR A 292 7.09 -8.84 -7.00
CA TYR A 292 5.95 -9.75 -6.85
C TYR A 292 5.69 -10.17 -5.39
N SER A 293 6.73 -10.28 -4.57
CA SER A 293 6.55 -10.59 -3.14
C SER A 293 5.74 -9.53 -2.39
N ASN A 294 5.65 -8.30 -2.89
CA ASN A 294 4.79 -7.25 -2.31
C ASN A 294 3.32 -7.71 -2.19
N SER A 295 2.80 -8.39 -3.22
CA SER A 295 1.43 -8.90 -3.25
C SER A 295 1.17 -9.97 -2.19
N PHE A 296 2.21 -10.67 -1.71
CA PHE A 296 2.13 -11.58 -0.58
C PHE A 296 2.04 -10.84 0.76
N PHE A 297 2.83 -9.77 0.93
CA PHE A 297 2.89 -9.01 2.18
C PHE A 297 1.65 -8.16 2.46
N ASN A 298 0.98 -7.65 1.43
CA ASN A 298 -0.19 -6.76 1.54
C ASN A 298 -1.24 -7.28 2.55
N PRO A 299 -1.83 -8.48 2.37
CA PRO A 299 -2.71 -9.09 3.36
C PRO A 299 -2.13 -9.33 4.77
N LEU A 300 -0.85 -9.70 4.90
CA LEU A 300 -0.22 -9.91 6.21
C LEU A 300 -0.25 -8.61 7.01
N ILE A 301 0.02 -7.49 6.35
CA ILE A 301 -0.06 -6.16 6.95
C ILE A 301 -1.52 -5.83 7.34
N TYR A 302 -2.50 -6.14 6.49
CA TYR A 302 -3.91 -5.91 6.82
C TYR A 302 -4.37 -6.72 8.04
N THR A 303 -3.99 -7.99 8.13
CA THR A 303 -4.37 -8.88 9.25
C THR A 303 -3.68 -8.51 10.57
N ALA A 304 -2.41 -8.08 10.52
CA ALA A 304 -1.64 -7.69 11.69
C ALA A 304 -2.16 -6.40 12.35
N PHE A 305 -2.52 -5.39 11.54
CA PHE A 305 -2.88 -4.06 12.06
C PHE A 305 -4.38 -3.83 12.21
N ASN A 306 -5.23 -4.69 11.66
CA ASN A 306 -6.67 -4.58 11.79
C ASN A 306 -7.28 -5.72 12.61
N LYS A 307 -7.51 -5.46 13.90
CA LYS A 307 -8.18 -6.40 14.83
C LYS A 307 -9.52 -6.92 14.30
N ASN A 308 -10.25 -6.13 13.51
CA ASN A 308 -11.51 -6.59 12.94
C ASN A 308 -11.28 -7.68 11.88
N TYR A 309 -10.25 -7.55 11.03
CA TYR A 309 -9.88 -8.61 10.08
C TYR A 309 -9.39 -9.86 10.80
N ASN A 310 -8.53 -9.70 11.81
CA ASN A 310 -8.05 -10.85 12.60
C ASN A 310 -9.21 -11.59 13.29
N ASN A 311 -10.17 -10.86 13.87
CA ASN A 311 -11.37 -11.47 14.48
C ASN A 311 -12.30 -12.12 13.44
N ALA A 312 -12.50 -11.50 12.28
CA ALA A 312 -13.29 -12.09 11.20
C ALA A 312 -12.63 -13.35 10.61
N PHE A 313 -11.30 -13.34 10.49
CA PHE A 313 -10.50 -14.49 10.07
C PHE A 313 -10.64 -15.62 11.10
N LYS A 314 -10.43 -15.33 12.39
CA LYS A 314 -10.68 -16.30 13.47
C LYS A 314 -12.10 -16.85 13.41
N ASN A 315 -13.10 -16.02 13.20
CA ASN A 315 -14.49 -16.48 13.09
C ASN A 315 -14.76 -17.33 11.83
N LEU A 316 -14.06 -17.09 10.72
CA LEU A 316 -14.14 -17.93 9.52
C LEU A 316 -13.57 -19.34 9.75
N PHE A 317 -12.51 -19.47 10.54
CA PHE A 317 -11.92 -20.77 10.89
C PHE A 317 -12.54 -21.44 12.13
N VAL A 318 -13.18 -20.66 13.02
CA VAL A 318 -13.82 -21.16 14.24
C VAL A 318 -15.30 -21.53 14.01
N LYS A 319 -15.98 -20.96 13.01
CA LYS A 319 -17.41 -21.25 12.72
C LYS A 319 -17.60 -22.34 11.66
N GLN A 320 -16.87 -23.44 11.81
CA GLN A 320 -17.16 -24.76 11.23
C GLN A 320 -17.16 -25.80 12.37
N ARG A 321 -18.09 -25.64 13.30
CA ARG A 321 -18.61 -26.69 14.17
C ARG A 321 -19.98 -26.27 14.65
#